data_AF-A0A6I2A802-F1
#
_entry.id   AF-A0A6I2A802-F1
#
_cell.length_a   1.000
_cell.length_b   1.000
_cell.length_c   1.000
_cell.angle_alpha   90.00
_cell.angle_beta   90.00
_cell.angle_gamma   90.00
#
_symmetry.space_group_name_H-M   'P 1'
#
loop_
_entity.id
_entity.type
_entity.pdbx_description
1 polymer ?
#
loop_
_entity_poly.entity_id
_entity_poly.type
_entity_poly.pdbx_seq_one_letter_code
_entity_poly.pdbx_strand_id
1 'polypeptide(L)'
;MKRLIIGLIVVMLLLVPVSCAAPAPPMPAPAPAPAPAPAPAPAPPAPSIVIPAPPKGIPGEVIVETPPMAPVPSPVNGGDLTIDADRMIIRTANMQLVVDDVRKTIDNITGLAQNLEGYVVNSSSWKEGERIVGQITIRVPSS
;
A
#
# COMPACT_ATOMS: atom_id res chain seq x y z
N MET A 1 13.75 -61.75 -8.42
CA MET A 1 13.27 -60.53 -9.10
C MET A 1 12.94 -59.38 -8.15
N LYS A 2 12.19 -59.59 -7.05
CA LYS A 2 11.86 -58.54 -6.06
C LYS A 2 13.08 -57.82 -5.45
N ARG A 3 14.16 -58.56 -5.13
CA ARG A 3 15.40 -58.00 -4.57
C ARG A 3 16.20 -57.15 -5.56
N LEU A 4 16.11 -57.45 -6.85
CA LEU A 4 16.71 -56.64 -7.93
C LEU A 4 15.94 -55.33 -8.14
N ILE A 5 14.60 -55.39 -8.07
CA ILE A 5 13.73 -54.22 -8.18
C ILE A 5 13.96 -53.25 -7.00
N ILE A 6 14.08 -53.78 -5.78
CA ILE A 6 14.37 -52.95 -4.59
C ILE A 6 15.75 -52.28 -4.72
N GLY A 7 16.77 -53.00 -5.20
CA GLY A 7 18.10 -52.42 -5.44
C GLY A 7 18.08 -51.29 -6.48
N LEU A 8 17.35 -51.48 -7.58
CA LEU A 8 17.25 -50.47 -8.64
C LEU A 8 16.50 -49.21 -8.17
N ILE A 9 15.45 -49.38 -7.36
CA ILE A 9 14.71 -48.26 -6.77
C ILE A 9 15.58 -47.47 -5.79
N VAL A 10 16.36 -48.14 -4.95
CA VAL A 10 17.26 -47.46 -3.99
C VAL A 10 18.36 -46.69 -4.71
N VAL A 11 18.96 -47.27 -5.76
CA VAL A 11 19.98 -46.59 -6.58
C VAL A 11 19.37 -45.37 -7.28
N MET A 12 18.17 -45.48 -7.83
CA MET A 12 17.49 -44.34 -8.45
C MET A 12 17.19 -43.25 -7.42
N LEU A 13 16.69 -43.60 -6.23
CA LEU A 13 16.35 -42.64 -5.18
C LEU A 13 17.59 -41.85 -4.69
N LEU A 14 18.75 -42.50 -4.65
CA LEU A 14 20.03 -41.90 -4.25
C LEU A 14 20.63 -40.98 -5.33
N LEU A 15 20.23 -41.09 -6.59
CA LEU A 15 20.74 -40.27 -7.70
C LEU A 15 19.95 -38.96 -7.91
N VAL A 16 18.77 -38.82 -7.31
CA VAL A 16 17.88 -37.64 -7.48
C VAL A 16 18.37 -36.35 -6.81
N PRO A 17 19.04 -36.32 -5.63
CA PRO A 17 19.32 -35.07 -4.94
C PRO A 17 20.56 -34.27 -5.44
N VAL A 18 21.33 -34.77 -6.42
CA VAL A 18 22.60 -34.12 -6.85
C VAL A 18 22.40 -33.02 -7.92
N SER A 19 21.17 -32.82 -8.43
CA SER A 19 20.97 -32.05 -9.68
C SER A 19 20.18 -30.74 -9.56
N CYS A 20 20.49 -29.87 -8.59
CA CYS A 20 20.11 -28.45 -8.74
C CYS A 20 20.96 -27.49 -7.91
N ALA A 21 22.12 -27.09 -8.45
CA ALA A 21 22.82 -25.87 -8.04
C ALA A 21 23.08 -25.04 -9.31
N ALA A 22 22.14 -24.16 -9.65
CA ALA A 22 22.32 -23.20 -10.72
C ALA A 22 23.20 -22.03 -10.24
N PRO A 23 24.24 -21.61 -11.00
CA PRO A 23 25.06 -20.45 -10.66
C PRO A 23 24.23 -19.15 -10.67
N ALA A 24 24.41 -18.31 -9.66
CA ALA A 24 23.75 -17.00 -9.59
C ALA A 24 24.21 -16.10 -10.76
N PRO A 25 23.28 -15.36 -11.41
CA PRO A 25 23.64 -14.42 -12.46
C PRO A 25 24.45 -13.24 -11.90
N PRO A 26 25.38 -12.67 -12.70
CA PRO A 26 26.12 -11.47 -12.30
C PRO A 26 25.17 -10.30 -12.05
N MET A 27 25.33 -9.63 -10.91
CA MET A 27 24.52 -8.47 -10.53
C MET A 27 24.64 -7.35 -11.57
N PRO A 28 23.51 -6.72 -11.99
CA PRO A 28 23.53 -5.50 -12.77
C PRO A 28 24.28 -4.39 -12.03
N ALA A 29 25.14 -3.65 -12.75
CA ALA A 29 25.87 -2.52 -12.20
C ALA A 29 24.89 -1.45 -11.65
N PRO A 30 25.26 -0.72 -10.58
CA PRO A 30 24.46 0.37 -10.06
C PRO A 30 24.18 1.42 -11.14
N ALA A 31 22.90 1.70 -11.37
CA ALA A 31 22.49 2.75 -12.31
C ALA A 31 22.98 4.13 -11.83
N PRO A 32 23.34 5.05 -12.75
CA PRO A 32 23.68 6.43 -12.39
C PRO A 32 22.55 7.10 -11.61
N ALA A 33 22.91 7.87 -10.58
CA ALA A 33 21.94 8.59 -9.76
C ALA A 33 21.09 9.55 -10.62
N PRO A 34 19.76 9.61 -10.41
CA PRO A 34 18.90 10.56 -11.11
C PRO A 34 19.34 12.01 -10.87
N ALA A 35 19.34 12.81 -11.93
CA ALA A 35 19.64 14.23 -11.83
C ALA A 35 18.65 14.94 -10.89
N PRO A 36 19.08 15.96 -10.12
CA PRO A 36 18.19 16.75 -9.27
C PRO A 36 17.03 17.34 -10.08
N ALA A 37 15.81 17.16 -9.57
CA ALA A 37 14.62 17.73 -10.20
C ALA A 37 14.70 19.27 -10.23
N PRO A 38 14.21 19.93 -11.31
CA PRO A 38 14.10 21.38 -11.36
C PRO A 38 13.26 21.93 -10.19
N ALA A 39 13.69 23.05 -9.62
CA ALA A 39 12.96 23.70 -8.54
C ALA A 39 11.54 24.09 -9.00
N PRO A 40 10.50 23.93 -8.14
CA PRO A 40 9.15 24.35 -8.45
C PRO A 40 9.08 25.84 -8.79
N ALA A 41 8.34 26.18 -9.84
CA ALA A 41 8.10 27.57 -10.22
C ALA A 41 7.31 28.31 -9.11
N PRO A 42 7.52 29.62 -8.92
CA PRO A 42 6.76 30.43 -7.96
C PRO A 42 5.25 30.35 -8.24
N ALA A 43 4.47 30.11 -7.17
CA ALA A 43 3.02 30.07 -7.27
C ALA A 43 2.44 31.46 -7.63
N PRO A 44 1.39 31.52 -8.46
CA PRO A 44 0.73 32.78 -8.78
C PRO A 44 0.03 33.38 -7.55
N PRO A 45 -0.08 34.72 -7.46
CA PRO A 45 -0.76 35.38 -6.35
C PRO A 45 -2.25 35.02 -6.33
N ALA A 46 -2.75 34.68 -5.15
CA ALA A 46 -4.15 34.34 -4.95
C ALA A 46 -5.07 35.55 -5.27
N PRO A 47 -6.24 35.32 -5.91
CA PRO A 47 -7.19 36.40 -6.17
C PRO A 47 -7.77 36.92 -4.84
N SER A 48 -7.72 38.24 -4.67
CA SER A 48 -8.34 38.90 -3.52
C SER A 48 -9.86 38.90 -3.68
N ILE A 49 -10.55 38.13 -2.85
CA ILE A 49 -12.01 38.17 -2.75
C ILE A 49 -12.38 39.48 -2.04
N VAL A 50 -13.01 40.40 -2.77
CA VAL A 50 -13.59 41.62 -2.20
C VAL A 50 -14.91 41.24 -1.54
N ILE A 51 -14.92 41.22 -0.21
CA ILE A 51 -16.15 41.00 0.57
C ILE A 51 -16.93 42.33 0.57
N PRO A 52 -18.15 42.40 0.02
CA PRO A 52 -18.96 43.61 0.07
C PRO A 52 -19.36 43.94 1.51
N ALA A 53 -19.38 45.23 1.84
CA ALA A 53 -19.76 45.72 3.15
C ALA A 53 -21.23 45.37 3.48
N PRO A 54 -21.55 45.01 4.74
CA PRO A 54 -22.92 44.70 5.14
C PRO A 54 -23.83 45.93 5.04
N PRO A 55 -25.11 45.76 4.66
CA PRO A 55 -26.05 46.88 4.55
C PRO A 55 -26.32 47.51 5.93
N LYS A 56 -26.20 48.85 6.00
CA LYS A 56 -26.58 49.65 7.17
C LYS A 56 -28.10 49.73 7.26
N GLY A 57 -28.67 49.19 8.34
CA GLY A 57 -30.07 49.44 8.68
C GLY A 57 -30.78 48.25 9.31
N ILE A 58 -30.38 47.87 10.52
CA ILE A 58 -31.24 47.07 11.41
C ILE A 58 -31.32 47.85 12.73
N PRO A 59 -32.49 48.40 13.11
CA PRO A 59 -32.69 48.98 14.43
C PRO A 59 -32.90 47.83 15.41
N GLY A 60 -31.83 47.48 16.11
CA GLY A 60 -31.82 46.48 17.16
C GLY A 60 -30.42 46.49 17.74
N GLU A 61 -30.28 47.05 18.93
CA GLU A 61 -29.06 46.95 19.72
C GLU A 61 -28.82 45.46 20.00
N VAL A 62 -28.04 44.80 19.15
CA VAL A 62 -27.52 43.47 19.44
C VAL A 62 -26.41 43.69 20.45
N ILE A 63 -26.77 43.61 21.72
CA ILE A 63 -25.83 43.45 22.82
C ILE A 63 -25.13 42.12 22.53
N VAL A 64 -23.92 42.20 21.97
CA VAL A 64 -23.03 41.04 21.86
C VAL A 64 -22.51 40.80 23.27
N GLU A 65 -23.23 40.01 24.05
CA GLU A 65 -22.64 39.39 25.25
C GLU A 65 -21.47 38.54 24.77
N THR A 66 -20.26 39.05 25.00
CA THR A 66 -19.04 38.31 24.74
C THR A 66 -19.01 37.15 25.74
N PRO A 67 -19.02 35.89 25.29
CA PRO A 67 -18.90 34.76 26.20
C PRO A 67 -17.61 34.92 27.02
N PRO A 68 -17.60 34.54 28.32
CA PRO A 68 -16.38 34.58 29.11
C PRO A 68 -15.29 33.79 28.39
N MET A 69 -14.14 34.45 28.17
CA MET A 69 -13.01 33.89 27.44
C MET A 69 -12.61 32.56 28.09
N ALA A 70 -12.66 31.48 27.31
CA ALA A 70 -12.22 30.17 27.76
C ALA A 70 -10.76 30.27 28.26
N PRO A 71 -10.38 29.51 29.31
CA PRO A 71 -9.02 29.51 29.82
C PRO A 71 -8.03 29.21 28.68
N VAL A 72 -7.02 30.05 28.53
CA VAL A 72 -5.93 29.83 27.58
C VAL A 72 -5.26 28.51 27.97
N PRO A 73 -5.18 27.51 27.07
CA PRO A 73 -4.56 26.24 27.41
C PRO A 73 -3.07 26.47 27.73
N SER A 74 -2.64 25.99 28.89
CA SER A 74 -1.24 26.00 29.28
C SER A 74 -0.38 25.25 28.26
N PRO A 75 0.85 25.71 27.95
CA PRO A 75 1.75 24.98 27.07
C PRO A 75 2.06 23.62 27.71
N VAL A 76 1.61 22.56 27.05
CA VAL A 76 1.95 21.18 27.41
C VAL A 76 3.44 20.99 27.20
N ASN A 77 4.18 20.81 28.29
CA ASN A 77 5.62 20.58 28.26
C ASN A 77 5.85 19.18 27.69
N GLY A 78 6.47 19.08 26.51
CA GLY A 78 6.66 17.84 25.73
C GLY A 78 7.64 16.83 26.32
N GLY A 79 7.66 16.69 27.65
CA GLY A 79 8.56 15.83 28.39
C GLY A 79 7.99 14.45 28.74
N ASP A 80 6.72 14.18 28.44
CA ASP A 80 6.06 12.91 28.73
C ASP A 80 5.26 12.41 27.51
N LEU A 81 6.00 12.15 26.44
CA LEU A 81 5.50 11.34 25.32
C LEU A 81 6.25 10.01 25.39
N THR A 82 5.99 9.21 26.43
CA THR A 82 6.12 7.76 26.25
C THR A 82 5.07 7.37 25.23
N ILE A 83 5.46 7.43 23.96
CA ILE A 83 4.67 6.97 22.84
C ILE A 83 4.51 5.45 23.02
N ASP A 84 3.50 5.04 23.78
CA ASP A 84 2.82 3.75 23.62
C ASP A 84 1.96 3.81 22.34
N ALA A 85 2.48 4.40 21.26
CA ALA A 85 1.89 4.16 19.95
C ALA A 85 2.32 2.77 19.56
N ASP A 86 1.34 1.87 19.56
CA ASP A 86 1.46 0.56 18.94
C ASP A 86 2.02 0.74 17.53
N ARG A 87 3.29 0.36 17.35
CA ARG A 87 4.03 0.65 16.12
C ARG A 87 3.59 -0.35 15.06
N MET A 88 2.58 0.01 14.29
CA MET A 88 2.10 -0.80 13.18
C MET A 88 3.14 -0.87 12.05
N ILE A 89 3.58 -2.08 11.72
CA ILE A 89 4.45 -2.34 10.55
C ILE A 89 3.56 -2.66 9.34
N ILE A 90 3.48 -1.73 8.38
CA ILE A 90 2.77 -1.95 7.13
C ILE A 90 3.73 -2.59 6.11
N ARG A 91 3.36 -3.76 5.60
CA ARG A 91 4.09 -4.44 4.51
C ARG A 91 3.34 -4.29 3.20
N THR A 92 3.99 -3.68 2.21
CA THR A 92 3.43 -3.51 0.85
C THR A 92 4.22 -4.35 -0.14
N ALA A 93 3.52 -5.18 -0.92
CA ALA A 93 4.09 -5.97 -2.01
C ALA A 93 3.38 -5.63 -3.32
N ASN A 94 4.16 -5.48 -4.39
CA ASN A 94 3.65 -5.37 -5.75
C ASN A 94 4.04 -6.64 -6.51
N MET A 95 3.06 -7.30 -7.13
CA MET A 95 3.27 -8.57 -7.82
C MET A 95 2.61 -8.56 -9.20
N GLN A 96 3.22 -9.26 -10.14
CA GLN A 96 2.67 -9.52 -11.47
C GLN A 96 2.67 -11.03 -11.69
N LEU A 97 1.59 -11.55 -12.27
CA LEU A 97 1.42 -12.97 -12.51
C LEU A 97 0.79 -13.18 -13.88
N VAL A 98 1.36 -14.09 -14.67
CA VAL A 98 0.74 -14.59 -15.89
C VAL A 98 -0.06 -15.82 -15.52
N VAL A 99 -1.33 -15.83 -15.91
CA VAL A 99 -2.30 -16.87 -15.52
C VAL A 99 -3.09 -17.32 -16.74
N ASP A 100 -3.59 -18.54 -16.67
CA ASP A 100 -4.44 -19.10 -17.73
C ASP A 100 -5.83 -18.44 -17.76
N ASP A 101 -6.43 -18.19 -16.58
CA ASP A 101 -7.73 -17.53 -16.45
C ASP A 101 -7.69 -16.44 -15.37
N VAL A 102 -7.87 -15.19 -15.79
CA VAL A 102 -7.82 -14.02 -14.91
C VAL A 102 -8.98 -14.00 -13.92
N ARG A 103 -10.21 -14.33 -14.35
CA ARG A 103 -11.39 -14.23 -13.47
C ARG A 103 -11.32 -15.27 -12.37
N LYS A 104 -11.03 -16.51 -12.74
CA LYS A 104 -10.84 -17.60 -11.78
C LYS A 104 -9.70 -17.30 -10.81
N THR A 105 -8.63 -16.68 -11.28
CA THR A 105 -7.50 -16.34 -10.41
C THR A 105 -7.85 -15.22 -9.43
N ILE A 106 -8.60 -14.20 -9.85
CA ILE A 106 -9.11 -13.15 -8.95
C ILE A 106 -9.97 -13.76 -7.83
N ASP A 107 -10.85 -14.72 -8.16
CA ASP A 107 -11.67 -15.41 -7.17
C ASP A 107 -10.81 -16.23 -6.19
N ASN A 108 -9.79 -16.94 -6.69
CA ASN A 108 -8.86 -17.70 -5.86
C ASN A 108 -8.05 -16.80 -4.92
N ILE A 109 -7.52 -15.68 -5.42
CA ILE A 109 -6.77 -14.70 -4.60
C ILE A 109 -7.69 -14.10 -3.54
N THR A 110 -8.96 -13.83 -3.88
CA THR A 110 -9.96 -13.35 -2.93
C THR A 110 -10.18 -14.35 -1.80
N GLY A 111 -10.34 -15.63 -2.12
CA GLY A 111 -10.47 -16.69 -1.13
C GLY A 111 -9.22 -16.84 -0.24
N LEU A 112 -8.03 -16.75 -0.83
CA LEU A 112 -6.76 -16.76 -0.08
C LEU A 112 -6.66 -15.59 0.90
N ALA A 113 -7.04 -14.38 0.46
CA ALA A 113 -7.04 -13.21 1.33
C ALA A 113 -8.02 -13.38 2.50
N GLN A 114 -9.24 -13.85 2.24
CA GLN A 114 -10.27 -14.08 3.27
C GLN A 114 -9.82 -15.10 4.32
N ASN A 115 -9.15 -16.18 3.91
CA ASN A 115 -8.59 -17.18 4.83
C ASN A 115 -7.50 -16.63 5.75
N LEU A 116 -6.87 -15.52 5.35
CA LEU A 116 -5.89 -14.79 6.15
C LEU A 116 -6.52 -13.58 6.87
N GLU A 117 -7.84 -13.57 7.02
CA GLU A 117 -8.61 -12.46 7.62
C GLU A 117 -8.43 -11.12 6.86
N GLY A 118 -8.00 -11.21 5.60
CA GLY A 118 -7.85 -10.09 4.70
C GLY A 118 -9.11 -9.80 3.90
N TYR A 119 -9.07 -8.68 3.18
CA TYR A 119 -10.18 -8.19 2.38
C TYR A 119 -9.70 -7.54 1.08
N VAL A 120 -10.58 -7.53 0.08
CA VAL A 120 -10.35 -6.90 -1.22
C VAL A 120 -10.72 -5.43 -1.13
N VAL A 121 -9.76 -4.56 -1.44
CA VAL A 121 -9.97 -3.10 -1.51
C VAL A 121 -10.49 -2.71 -2.89
N ASN A 122 -9.92 -3.32 -3.93
CA ASN A 122 -10.29 -3.07 -5.31
C ASN A 122 -10.04 -4.32 -6.15
N SER A 123 -10.92 -4.56 -7.12
CA SER A 123 -10.77 -5.61 -8.12
C SER A 123 -11.35 -5.12 -9.43
N SER A 124 -10.55 -5.15 -10.49
CA SER A 124 -10.98 -4.83 -11.83
C SER A 124 -10.38 -5.81 -12.83
N SER A 125 -11.12 -6.08 -13.89
CA SER A 125 -10.60 -6.78 -15.06
C SER A 125 -11.10 -6.12 -16.32
N TRP A 126 -10.25 -6.07 -17.33
CA TRP A 126 -10.56 -5.49 -18.63
C TRP A 126 -9.91 -6.31 -19.73
N LYS A 127 -10.41 -6.10 -20.95
CA LYS A 127 -9.82 -6.72 -22.14
C LYS A 127 -8.76 -5.76 -22.69
N GLU A 128 -7.57 -6.27 -22.93
CA GLU A 128 -6.45 -5.55 -23.53
C GLU A 128 -5.99 -6.31 -24.77
N GLY A 129 -6.32 -5.75 -25.95
CA GLY A 129 -6.18 -6.45 -27.22
C GLY A 129 -6.99 -7.75 -27.22
N GLU A 130 -6.31 -8.88 -27.34
CA GLU A 130 -6.92 -10.22 -27.31
C GLU A 130 -6.86 -10.89 -25.92
N ARG A 131 -6.19 -10.28 -24.95
CA ARG A 131 -5.97 -10.85 -23.61
C ARG A 131 -6.91 -10.20 -22.60
N ILE A 132 -7.22 -10.93 -21.54
CA ILE A 132 -7.86 -10.34 -20.35
C ILE A 132 -6.73 -10.01 -19.36
N VAL A 133 -6.82 -8.85 -18.74
CA VAL A 133 -5.92 -8.39 -17.69
C VAL A 133 -6.76 -8.08 -16.46
N GLY A 134 -6.18 -8.32 -15.28
CA GLY A 134 -6.83 -8.05 -14.01
C GLY A 134 -5.88 -7.34 -13.05
N GLN A 135 -6.45 -6.46 -12.23
CA GLN A 135 -5.77 -5.83 -11.11
C GLN A 135 -6.61 -6.06 -9.85
N ILE A 136 -5.94 -6.55 -8.80
CA ILE A 136 -6.55 -6.73 -7.49
C ILE A 136 -5.66 -6.09 -6.43
N THR A 137 -6.27 -5.40 -5.48
CA THR A 137 -5.60 -4.84 -4.30
C THR A 137 -6.25 -5.41 -3.06
N ILE A 138 -5.45 -6.02 -2.21
CA ILE A 138 -5.89 -6.67 -0.98
C ILE A 138 -5.19 -6.07 0.24
N ARG A 139 -5.84 -6.14 1.40
CA ARG A 139 -5.25 -5.80 2.70
C ARG A 139 -5.40 -6.99 3.63
N VAL A 140 -4.36 -7.27 4.39
CA VAL A 140 -4.31 -8.36 5.36
C VAL A 140 -3.79 -7.79 6.68
N PRO A 141 -4.53 -7.87 7.79
CA PRO A 141 -4.02 -7.48 9.10
C PRO A 141 -2.84 -8.35 9.52
N SER A 142 -1.82 -7.76 10.15
CA SER A 142 -0.77 -8.52 10.83
C SER A 142 -1.27 -8.84 12.24
N SER A 143 -1.64 -10.10 12.49
CA SER A 143 -1.97 -10.62 13.81
C SER A 143 -0.74 -10.88 14.68
#